data_AF-A0A4S8MDM5-F1
#
_entry.id   AF-A0A4S8MDM5-F1
#
_cell.length_a   1.000
_cell.length_b   1.000
_cell.length_c   1.000
_cell.angle_alpha   90.00
_cell.angle_beta   90.00
_cell.angle_gamma   90.00
#
_symmetry.space_group_name_H-M   'P 1'
#
loop_
_entity.id
_entity.type
_entity.pdbx_description
1 polymer ?
#
loop_
_entity_poly.entity_id
_entity_poly.type
_entity_poly.pdbx_seq_one_letter_code
_entity_poly.pdbx_strand_id
1 'polypeptide(L)'
;IFMFITPVSLNQCPESGSTEVSWGQHGENYYFWSFDPDGSTQISQRVCDLIGLPKHKVEIGVGSLCCFNHQFKAIQQVQKFFGYDPSTQDFAKACGLPLIEVI
;
A
#
# COMPACT_ATOMS: atom_id res chain seq x y z
N ILE A 1 1.38 2.85 27.24
CA ILE A 1 1.14 3.78 26.10
C ILE A 1 1.61 3.05 24.87
N PHE A 2 0.70 2.85 23.93
CA PHE A 2 0.91 2.05 22.73
C PHE A 2 0.57 2.89 21.49
N MET A 3 1.28 2.65 20.40
CA MET A 3 1.02 3.26 19.10
C MET A 3 0.34 2.24 18.21
N PHE A 4 -0.76 2.65 17.58
CA PHE A 4 -1.51 1.84 16.63
C PHE A 4 -1.47 2.50 15.27
N ILE A 5 -1.28 1.70 14.22
CA ILE A 5 -1.33 2.15 12.84
C ILE A 5 -2.79 2.05 12.39
N THR A 6 -3.31 3.12 11.81
CA THR A 6 -4.67 3.15 11.26
C THR A 6 -4.78 2.10 10.15
N PRO A 7 -5.87 1.30 10.10
CA PRO A 7 -6.03 0.30 9.05
C PRO A 7 -6.07 0.93 7.65
N VAL A 8 -5.49 0.22 6.69
CA VAL A 8 -5.57 0.55 5.26
C VAL A 8 -6.86 -0.02 4.69
N SER A 9 -7.59 0.76 3.90
CA SER A 9 -8.72 0.30 3.10
C SER A 9 -8.29 -0.07 1.69
N LEU A 10 -8.86 -1.17 1.18
CA LEU A 10 -8.73 -1.61 -0.20
C LEU A 10 -10.08 -1.40 -0.90
N ASN A 11 -10.13 -0.44 -1.80
CA ASN A 11 -11.31 -0.16 -2.62
C ASN A 11 -11.11 -0.80 -3.99
N GLN A 12 -11.80 -1.91 -4.24
CA GLN A 12 -11.78 -2.56 -5.55
C GLN A 12 -12.87 -1.96 -6.43
N CYS A 13 -12.49 -1.51 -7.62
CA CYS A 13 -13.45 -1.09 -8.65
C CYS A 13 -13.71 -2.27 -9.59
N PRO A 14 -14.91 -2.89 -9.57
CA PRO A 14 -15.20 -4.07 -10.38
C PRO A 14 -15.15 -3.79 -11.89
N GLU A 15 -15.44 -2.56 -12.29
CA GLU A 15 -15.54 -2.14 -13.70
C GLU A 15 -14.16 -2.00 -14.36
N SER A 16 -13.18 -1.42 -13.65
CA SER A 16 -11.82 -1.23 -14.13
C SER A 16 -10.88 -2.38 -13.73
N GLY A 17 -11.26 -3.20 -12.75
CA GLY A 17 -10.38 -4.18 -12.11
C GLY A 17 -9.26 -3.54 -11.29
N SER A 18 -9.29 -2.22 -11.09
CA SER A 18 -8.28 -1.52 -10.28
C SER A 18 -8.57 -1.67 -8.79
N THR A 19 -7.51 -1.69 -7.99
CA THR A 19 -7.61 -1.62 -6.53
C THR A 19 -6.93 -0.34 -6.06
N GLU A 20 -7.72 0.56 -5.49
CA GLU A 20 -7.21 1.72 -4.79
C GLU A 20 -6.86 1.33 -3.35
N VAL A 21 -5.67 1.71 -2.92
CA VAL A 21 -5.18 1.51 -1.55
C VAL A 21 -5.15 2.88 -0.88
N SER A 22 -5.94 3.07 0.17
CA SER A 22 -6.05 4.34 0.88
C SER A 22 -6.07 4.14 2.40
N TRP A 23 -5.71 5.16 3.17
CA TRP A 23 -5.80 5.13 4.64
C TRP A 23 -7.23 5.37 5.18
N GLY A 24 -8.25 5.14 4.34
CA GLY A 24 -9.65 5.38 4.66
C GLY A 24 -9.98 6.84 4.92
N GLN A 25 -11.08 7.10 5.64
CA GLN A 25 -11.58 8.44 5.97
C GLN A 25 -10.70 9.21 6.98
N HIS A 26 -9.62 8.60 7.48
CA HIS A 26 -8.81 9.18 8.57
C HIS A 26 -7.78 10.22 8.08
N GLY A 27 -7.73 10.51 6.79
CA GLY A 27 -6.91 11.59 6.22
C GLY A 27 -5.42 11.41 6.55
N GLU A 28 -4.80 12.44 7.13
CA GLU A 28 -3.38 12.46 7.53
C GLU A 28 -3.08 11.69 8.82
N ASN A 29 -4.09 11.14 9.51
CA ASN A 29 -3.90 10.44 10.78
C ASN A 29 -3.61 8.95 10.55
N TYR A 30 -2.37 8.68 10.14
CA TYR A 30 -1.89 7.33 9.83
C TYR A 30 -1.66 6.44 11.07
N TYR A 31 -1.62 7.04 12.25
CA TYR A 31 -1.45 6.34 13.52
C TYR A 31 -2.13 7.14 14.64
N PHE A 32 -2.36 6.46 15.75
CA PHE A 32 -2.83 7.08 16.98
C PHE A 32 -2.19 6.44 18.20
N TRP A 33 -2.22 7.16 19.32
CA TRP A 33 -1.74 6.68 20.60
C TRP A 33 -2.92 6.21 21.46
N SER A 34 -2.73 5.13 22.21
CA SER A 34 -3.71 4.62 23.17
C SER A 34 -3.05 4.30 24.51
N PHE A 35 -3.81 4.47 25.59
CA PHE A 35 -3.44 3.89 26.89
C PHE A 35 -3.82 2.42 26.96
N ASP A 36 -4.83 2.00 26.21
CA ASP A 36 -5.36 0.66 26.23
C ASP A 36 -4.48 -0.27 25.37
N PRO A 37 -4.14 -1.47 25.86
CA PRO A 37 -3.33 -2.43 25.11
C PRO A 37 -3.97 -2.92 23.80
N ASP A 38 -5.28 -2.72 23.64
CA ASP A 38 -6.05 -3.11 22.46
C ASP A 38 -6.32 -1.95 21.49
N GLY A 39 -5.97 -0.72 21.87
CA GLY A 39 -6.19 0.47 21.04
C GLY A 39 -7.65 0.93 20.96
N SER A 40 -8.51 0.45 21.86
CA SER A 40 -9.95 0.76 21.86
C SER A 40 -10.26 2.25 22.01
N THR A 41 -9.40 3.01 22.71
CA THR A 41 -9.55 4.46 22.85
C THR A 41 -8.35 5.24 22.32
N GLN A 42 -8.61 6.29 21.54
CA GLN A 42 -7.59 7.22 21.07
C GLN A 42 -7.30 8.31 22.12
N ILE A 43 -6.02 8.51 22.42
CA ILE A 43 -5.56 9.66 23.20
C ILE A 43 -5.69 10.92 22.36
N SER A 44 -6.30 11.97 22.93
CA SER A 44 -6.42 13.26 22.25
C SER A 44 -5.05 13.88 21.96
N GLN A 45 -4.94 14.61 20.84
CA GLN A 45 -3.67 15.24 20.44
C GLN A 45 -3.09 16.17 21.50
N ARG A 46 -3.94 16.89 22.25
CA ARG A 46 -3.50 17.78 23.35
C ARG A 46 -2.79 17.02 24.46
N VAL A 47 -3.29 15.83 24.81
CA VAL A 47 -2.68 14.99 25.84
C VAL A 47 -1.37 14.41 25.31
N CYS A 48 -1.33 13.97 24.06
CA CYS A 48 -0.10 13.52 23.41
C CYS A 48 0.99 14.61 23.45
N ASP A 49 0.63 15.85 23.12
CA ASP A 49 1.55 16.99 23.13
C ASP A 49 2.03 17.34 24.56
N LEU A 50 1.12 17.30 25.54
CA LEU A 50 1.43 17.59 26.94
C LEU A 50 2.44 16.62 27.54
N ILE A 51 2.31 15.33 27.24
CA ILE A 51 3.21 14.28 27.75
C ILE A 51 4.39 14.00 26.82
N GLY A 52 4.51 14.75 25.72
CA GLY A 52 5.65 14.70 24.80
C GLY A 52 5.72 13.43 23.94
N LEU A 53 4.57 12.86 23.53
CA LEU A 53 4.58 11.72 22.61
C LEU A 53 5.08 12.13 21.21
N PRO A 54 5.87 11.28 20.54
CA PRO A 54 6.43 11.61 19.24
C PRO A 54 5.34 11.71 18.16
N LYS A 55 5.59 12.61 17.21
CA LYS A 55 4.83 12.74 15.97
C LYS A 55 5.61 12.08 14.84
N HIS A 56 5.05 11.04 14.25
CA HIS A 56 5.60 10.37 13.09
C HIS A 56 4.96 10.87 11.80
N LYS A 57 5.74 10.86 10.73
CA LYS A 57 5.25 10.94 9.36
C LYS A 57 5.21 9.52 8.83
N VAL A 58 4.08 9.09 8.29
CA VAL A 58 3.97 7.77 7.65
C VAL A 58 4.01 8.00 6.15
N GLU A 59 4.75 7.15 5.46
CA GLU A 59 4.89 7.19 4.01
C GLU A 59 4.56 5.79 3.47
N ILE A 60 3.75 5.73 2.42
CA ILE A 60 3.59 4.51 1.63
C ILE A 60 4.70 4.52 0.60
N GLY A 61 5.63 3.56 0.72
CA GLY A 61 6.65 3.31 -0.29
C GLY A 61 6.32 2.08 -1.11
N VAL A 62 6.53 2.13 -2.42
CA VAL A 62 6.60 0.91 -3.24
C VAL A 62 7.95 0.26 -2.98
N GLY A 63 7.96 -0.79 -2.17
CA GLY A 63 9.15 -1.61 -1.97
C GLY A 63 9.45 -2.41 -3.22
N SER A 64 10.34 -1.93 -4.08
CA SER A 64 10.93 -2.77 -5.12
C SER A 64 11.90 -3.74 -4.44
N LEU A 65 11.46 -4.97 -4.17
CA LEU A 65 12.36 -6.06 -3.81
C LEU A 65 13.28 -6.28 -5.02
N CYS A 66 14.48 -5.69 -4.96
CA CYS A 66 15.56 -5.70 -5.97
C CYS A 66 15.24 -6.52 -7.23
N CYS A 67 14.40 -5.98 -8.11
CA CYS A 67 14.19 -6.60 -9.41
C CYS A 67 15.39 -6.23 -10.28
N PHE A 68 16.32 -7.14 -10.46
CA PHE A 68 17.47 -6.90 -11.32
C PHE A 68 17.02 -6.86 -12.78
N ASN A 69 17.70 -6.05 -13.61
CA ASN A 69 17.40 -5.93 -15.04
C ASN A 69 17.31 -7.28 -15.78
N HIS A 70 18.05 -8.30 -15.33
CA HIS A 70 17.99 -9.63 -15.94
C HIS A 70 16.67 -10.35 -15.68
N GLN A 71 16.00 -10.11 -14.55
CA GLN A 71 14.69 -10.68 -14.23
C GLN A 71 13.61 -10.09 -15.14
N PHE A 72 13.65 -8.77 -15.39
CA PHE A 72 12.77 -8.13 -16.37
C PHE A 72 13.01 -8.63 -17.79
N LYS A 73 14.27 -8.86 -18.17
CA LYS A 73 14.57 -9.49 -19.48
C LYS A 73 14.07 -10.92 -19.55
N ALA A 74 14.22 -11.70 -18.49
CA ALA A 74 13.74 -13.08 -18.44
C ALA A 74 12.21 -13.12 -18.57
N ILE A 75 11.47 -12.29 -17.82
CA ILE A 75 10.00 -12.26 -17.92
C ILE A 75 9.54 -11.78 -19.31
N GLN A 76 10.26 -10.84 -19.92
CA GLN A 76 9.96 -10.39 -21.29
C GLN A 76 10.08 -11.54 -22.31
N GLN A 77 11.07 -12.42 -22.16
CA GLN A 77 11.21 -13.60 -23.04
C GLN A 77 10.10 -14.62 -22.80
N VAL A 78 9.73 -14.85 -21.53
CA VAL A 78 8.61 -15.72 -21.17
C VAL A 78 7.29 -15.22 -21.78
N GLN A 79 7.01 -13.92 -21.68
CA GLN A 79 5.84 -13.30 -22.29
C GLN A 79 5.79 -13.54 -23.80
N LYS A 80 6.89 -13.26 -24.51
CA LYS A 80 7.01 -13.50 -25.95
C LYS A 80 6.84 -14.97 -26.32
N PHE A 81 7.42 -15.88 -25.53
CA PHE A 81 7.29 -17.32 -25.75
C PHE A 81 5.82 -17.78 -25.70
N PHE A 82 5.03 -17.21 -24.80
CA PHE A 82 3.59 -17.46 -24.71
C PHE A 82 2.77 -16.66 -25.74
N GLY A 83 3.39 -15.88 -26.62
CA GLY A 83 2.72 -15.10 -27.65
C GLY A 83 2.14 -13.75 -27.17
N TYR A 84 2.49 -13.30 -25.98
CA TYR A 84 2.10 -11.99 -25.47
C TYR A 84 3.06 -10.89 -25.92
N ASP A 85 2.53 -9.70 -26.17
CA ASP A 85 3.31 -8.48 -26.37
C ASP A 85 3.74 -7.91 -25.00
N PRO A 86 5.05 -7.83 -24.69
CA PRO A 86 5.52 -7.29 -23.42
C PRO A 86 5.21 -5.81 -23.18
N SER A 87 4.79 -5.08 -24.21
CA SER A 87 4.38 -3.68 -24.09
C SER A 87 2.91 -3.51 -23.66
N THR A 88 2.14 -4.60 -23.57
CA THR A 88 0.74 -4.58 -23.13
C THR A 88 0.56 -5.19 -21.75
N GLN A 89 -0.64 -5.02 -21.18
CA GLN A 89 -1.02 -5.58 -19.89
C GLN A 89 -1.62 -7.00 -20.01
N ASP A 90 -1.67 -7.58 -21.21
CA ASP A 90 -2.44 -8.80 -21.47
C ASP A 90 -1.92 -10.01 -20.71
N PHE A 91 -0.59 -10.14 -20.59
CA PHE A 91 0.03 -11.18 -19.79
C PHE A 91 -0.35 -11.07 -18.31
N ALA A 92 -0.31 -9.85 -17.75
CA ALA A 92 -0.67 -9.62 -16.36
C ALA A 92 -2.15 -9.96 -16.11
N LYS A 93 -3.05 -9.53 -17.00
CA LYS A 93 -4.47 -9.85 -16.94
C LYS A 93 -4.73 -11.36 -17.04
N ALA A 94 -4.08 -12.05 -17.98
CA ALA A 94 -4.21 -13.50 -18.13
C ALA A 94 -3.71 -14.28 -16.90
N CYS A 95 -2.69 -13.77 -16.22
CA CYS A 95 -2.18 -14.35 -14.98
C CYS A 95 -2.90 -13.89 -13.70
N GLY A 96 -3.90 -12.99 -13.80
CA GLY A 96 -4.57 -12.40 -12.64
C GLY A 96 -3.65 -11.55 -11.75
N LEU A 97 -2.59 -10.98 -12.32
CA LEU A 97 -1.63 -10.13 -11.61
C LEU A 97 -2.18 -8.70 -11.48
N PRO A 98 -1.88 -8.00 -10.37
CA PRO A 98 -2.31 -6.63 -10.17
C PRO A 98 -1.65 -5.68 -11.17
N LEU A 99 -2.44 -4.72 -11.67
CA LEU A 99 -1.96 -3.62 -12.48
C LEU A 99 -1.72 -2.41 -11.57
N ILE A 100 -0.49 -1.87 -11.61
CA ILE A 100 -0.09 -0.74 -10.78
C ILE A 100 0.05 0.47 -11.70
N GLU A 101 -0.75 1.51 -11.47
CA GLU A 101 -0.55 2.83 -12.03
C GLU A 101 0.09 3.73 -10.98
N VAL A 102 1.08 4.52 -11.41
CA VAL A 102 1.65 5.59 -10.60
C VAL A 102 0.96 6.87 -11.05
N ILE A 103 0.13 7.45 -10.17
CA ILE A 103 -0.56 8.73 -10.38
C ILE A 103 0.35 9.88 -9.91
#